data_AF-A0A2V9N6P5-F1
#
_entry.id   AF-A0A2V9N6P5-F1
#
_cell.length_a   1.000
_cell.length_b   1.000
_cell.length_c   1.000
_cell.angle_alpha   90.00
_cell.angle_beta   90.00
_cell.angle_gamma   90.00
#
_symmetry.space_group_name_H-M   'P 1'
#
loop_
_entity.id
_entity.type
_entity.pdbx_description
1 polymer ?
#
loop_
_entity_poly.entity_id
_entity_poly.type
_entity_poly.pdbx_seq_one_letter_code
_entity_poly.pdbx_strand_id
1 'polypeptide(L)'
;GGFVTHASNLLKQKLNLPPGFTYKWSGEYEFELRAKERLQLILPIVFFVIFMLLYVVFHSVTEAAVLIFPTIYALTGGLILQKLLGYNFSVAVWVGYIALFGIAVETGVVMVVYLHEALDHRLNSGVPLRHEDIEAAIIEGAVHRLRPKLMTVCVVLASLIPILWESGVGSDVMKPIAAPIVGGMITSTIHVLILVPVFFALMKERALRRGTLQPRESQAEG
;
A
#
# COMPACT_ATOMS: atom_id res chain seq x y z
N GLY A 1 7.11 20.26 -13.10
CA GLY A 1 6.17 21.08 -12.31
C GLY A 1 6.57 22.55 -12.11
N GLY A 2 7.69 22.87 -11.45
CA GLY A 2 7.95 24.23 -10.94
C GLY A 2 8.05 25.36 -11.97
N PHE A 3 8.61 25.10 -13.17
CA PHE A 3 8.84 26.12 -14.19
C PHE A 3 7.54 26.75 -14.73
N VAL A 4 6.55 25.93 -15.08
CA VAL A 4 5.26 26.41 -15.62
C VAL A 4 4.46 27.18 -14.57
N THR A 5 4.53 26.77 -13.30
CA THR A 5 3.90 27.49 -12.19
C THR A 5 4.56 28.85 -11.97
N HIS A 6 5.89 28.90 -12.02
CA HIS A 6 6.65 30.14 -11.88
C HIS A 6 6.41 31.10 -13.05
N ALA A 7 6.43 30.59 -14.28
CA ALA A 7 6.12 31.35 -15.48
C ALA A 7 4.66 31.83 -15.49
N SER A 8 3.70 31.01 -15.03
CA SER A 8 2.29 31.41 -14.90
C SER A 8 2.11 32.55 -13.91
N ASN A 9 2.80 32.49 -12.77
CA ASN A 9 2.75 33.56 -11.76
C ASN A 9 3.37 34.85 -12.28
N LEU A 10 4.47 34.76 -13.03
CA LEU A 10 5.13 35.91 -13.65
C LEU A 10 4.24 36.55 -14.74
N LEU A 11 3.61 35.71 -15.58
CA LEU A 11 2.68 36.16 -16.63
C LEU A 11 1.43 36.81 -16.02
N LYS A 12 0.87 36.26 -14.93
CA LYS A 12 -0.25 36.91 -14.21
C LYS A 12 0.10 38.28 -13.63
N GLN A 13 1.34 38.48 -13.19
CA GLN A 13 1.77 39.76 -12.63
C GLN A 13 2.15 40.79 -13.69
N LYS A 14 2.71 40.37 -14.84
CA LYS A 14 3.25 41.29 -15.85
C LYS A 14 2.40 41.44 -17.11
N LEU A 15 1.40 40.60 -17.31
CA LEU A 15 0.67 40.51 -18.58
C LEU A 15 -0.80 40.91 -18.37
N ASN A 16 -1.11 42.16 -18.72
CA ASN A 16 -2.49 42.64 -18.82
C ASN A 16 -3.07 42.22 -20.18
N LEU A 17 -3.94 41.21 -20.15
CA LEU A 17 -4.63 40.73 -21.35
C LEU A 17 -5.82 41.65 -21.67
N PRO A 18 -6.01 42.06 -22.94
CA PRO A 18 -7.22 42.76 -23.36
C PRO A 18 -8.46 41.88 -23.14
N PRO A 19 -9.65 42.46 -22.89
CA PRO A 19 -10.88 41.69 -22.77
C PRO A 19 -11.12 40.83 -24.01
N GLY A 20 -11.38 39.54 -23.80
CA GLY A 20 -11.58 38.54 -24.87
C GLY A 20 -10.37 37.63 -25.16
N PHE A 21 -9.18 37.92 -24.61
CA PHE A 21 -8.00 37.05 -24.77
C PHE A 21 -7.77 36.17 -23.55
N THR A 22 -7.55 34.87 -23.78
CA THR A 22 -7.16 33.90 -22.77
C THR A 22 -5.87 33.21 -23.18
N TYR A 23 -5.02 32.85 -22.21
CA TYR A 23 -3.84 32.01 -22.46
C TYR A 23 -4.03 30.65 -21.79
N LYS A 24 -3.53 29.60 -22.45
CA LYS A 24 -3.48 28.24 -21.91
C LYS A 24 -2.12 27.65 -22.25
N TRP A 25 -1.53 26.92 -21.30
CA TRP A 25 -0.33 26.13 -21.56
C TRP A 25 -0.68 24.90 -22.39
N SER A 26 0.12 24.61 -23.42
CA SER A 26 -0.03 23.43 -24.27
C SER A 26 1.28 22.64 -24.36
N GLY A 27 1.26 21.51 -25.07
CA GLY A 27 2.39 20.57 -25.19
C GLY A 27 2.42 19.51 -24.08
N GLU A 28 3.63 19.06 -23.70
CA GLU A 28 3.84 17.99 -22.71
C GLU A 28 3.17 18.28 -21.35
N TYR A 29 3.12 19.55 -20.94
CA TYR A 29 2.45 19.95 -19.71
C TYR A 29 0.93 19.73 -19.74
N GLU A 30 0.28 19.86 -20.90
CA GLU A 30 -1.14 19.54 -21.04
C GLU A 30 -1.39 18.04 -20.88
N PHE A 31 -0.50 17.20 -21.42
CA PHE A 31 -0.56 15.76 -21.24
C PHE A 31 -0.33 15.37 -19.76
N GLU A 32 0.63 15.99 -19.08
CA GLU A 32 0.88 15.81 -17.64
C GLU A 32 -0.36 16.20 -16.81
N LEU A 33 -0.98 17.34 -17.10
CA LEU A 33 -2.17 17.82 -16.39
C LEU A 33 -3.37 16.88 -16.58
N ARG A 34 -3.63 16.48 -17.83
CA ARG A 34 -4.71 15.55 -18.18
C ARG A 34 -4.50 14.18 -17.54
N ALA A 35 -3.26 13.70 -17.49
CA ALA A 35 -2.93 12.46 -16.81
C ALA A 35 -3.15 12.56 -15.29
N LYS A 36 -2.80 13.69 -14.68
CA LYS A 36 -3.06 13.96 -13.27
C LYS A 36 -4.56 13.97 -12.94
N GLU A 37 -5.38 14.63 -13.76
CA GLU A 37 -6.85 14.64 -13.59
C GLU A 37 -7.43 13.22 -13.67
N ARG A 38 -6.95 12.42 -14.64
CA ARG A 38 -7.32 11.00 -14.73
C ARG A 38 -6.90 10.21 -13.50
N LEU A 39 -5.69 10.42 -12.99
CA LEU A 39 -5.20 9.77 -11.77
C LEU A 39 -6.06 10.13 -10.54
N GLN A 40 -6.57 11.35 -10.45
CA GLN A 40 -7.48 11.76 -9.36
C GLN A 40 -8.81 10.98 -9.38
N LEU A 41 -9.27 10.54 -10.55
CA LEU A 41 -10.44 9.65 -10.67
C LEU A 41 -10.06 8.17 -10.47
N ILE A 42 -8.89 7.74 -10.98
CA ILE A 42 -8.46 6.34 -10.90
C ILE A 42 -8.14 5.94 -9.46
N LEU A 43 -7.45 6.80 -8.68
CA LEU A 43 -7.08 6.51 -7.30
C LEU A 43 -8.28 6.09 -6.42
N PRO A 44 -9.38 6.87 -6.31
CA PRO A 44 -10.52 6.47 -5.50
C PRO A 44 -11.22 5.20 -6.02
N ILE A 45 -11.26 4.99 -7.34
CA ILE A 45 -11.79 3.75 -7.92
C ILE A 45 -10.94 2.55 -7.49
N VAL A 46 -9.61 2.65 -7.55
CA VAL A 46 -8.70 1.58 -7.13
C VAL A 46 -8.87 1.28 -5.64
N PHE A 47 -8.90 2.29 -4.78
CA PHE A 47 -9.13 2.10 -3.35
C PHE A 47 -10.51 1.48 -3.06
N PHE A 48 -11.54 1.88 -3.79
CA PHE A 48 -12.88 1.31 -3.65
C PHE A 48 -12.90 -0.18 -4.05
N VAL A 49 -12.29 -0.54 -5.18
CA VAL A 49 -12.20 -1.93 -5.63
C VAL A 49 -11.38 -2.78 -4.65
N ILE A 50 -10.24 -2.26 -4.16
CA ILE A 50 -9.44 -2.93 -3.13
C ILE A 50 -10.28 -3.16 -1.88
N PHE A 51 -10.97 -2.14 -1.38
CA PHE A 51 -11.83 -2.26 -0.21
C PHE A 51 -12.94 -3.29 -0.40
N MET A 52 -13.60 -3.28 -1.57
CA MET A 52 -14.65 -4.25 -1.89
C MET A 52 -14.10 -5.68 -1.91
N LEU A 53 -12.94 -5.91 -2.54
CA LEU A 53 -12.29 -7.22 -2.56
C LEU A 53 -11.93 -7.69 -1.15
N LEU A 54 -11.36 -6.80 -0.33
CA LEU A 54 -11.05 -7.11 1.07
C LEU A 54 -12.31 -7.43 1.88
N TYR A 55 -13.39 -6.69 1.67
CA TYR A 55 -14.66 -6.94 2.33
C TYR A 55 -15.22 -8.31 1.94
N VAL A 56 -15.16 -8.69 0.66
CA VAL A 56 -15.60 -10.02 0.19
C VAL A 56 -14.71 -11.13 0.76
N VAL A 57 -13.40 -10.91 0.92
CA VAL A 57 -12.49 -11.94 1.46
C VAL A 57 -12.70 -12.15 2.96
N PHE A 58 -12.86 -11.08 3.74
CA PHE A 58 -12.87 -11.16 5.21
C PHE A 58 -14.25 -11.01 5.84
N HIS A 59 -15.27 -10.59 5.09
CA HIS A 59 -16.61 -10.26 5.59
C HIS A 59 -16.62 -9.30 6.81
N SER A 60 -15.51 -8.57 7.02
CA SER A 60 -15.26 -7.75 8.20
C SER A 60 -14.65 -6.41 7.81
N VAL A 61 -15.37 -5.32 8.11
CA VAL A 61 -14.92 -3.95 7.85
C VAL A 61 -13.67 -3.62 8.67
N THR A 62 -13.59 -4.12 9.90
CA THR A 62 -12.45 -3.88 10.79
C THR A 62 -11.18 -4.52 10.26
N GLU A 63 -11.28 -5.76 9.76
CA GLU A 63 -10.12 -6.47 9.17
C GLU A 63 -9.71 -5.83 7.84
N ALA A 64 -10.66 -5.43 7.00
CA ALA A 64 -10.38 -4.66 5.80
C ALA A 64 -9.68 -3.32 6.12
N ALA A 65 -10.10 -2.61 7.17
CA ALA A 65 -9.46 -1.37 7.61
C ALA A 65 -8.03 -1.59 8.12
N VAL A 66 -7.79 -2.64 8.90
CA VAL A 66 -6.44 -3.02 9.36
C VAL A 66 -5.50 -3.29 8.18
N LEU A 67 -6.01 -3.76 7.04
CA LEU A 67 -5.23 -4.01 5.82
C LEU A 67 -4.97 -2.75 4.98
N ILE A 68 -5.72 -1.66 5.20
CA ILE A 68 -5.49 -0.35 4.56
C ILE A 68 -4.42 0.47 5.31
N PHE A 69 -4.23 0.26 6.60
CA PHE A 69 -3.14 0.93 7.34
C PHE A 69 -1.72 0.64 6.80
N PRO A 70 -1.37 -0.62 6.46
CA PRO A 70 -0.09 -0.96 5.84
C PRO A 70 0.18 -0.22 4.53
N THR A 71 -0.84 0.11 3.75
CA THR A 71 -0.67 0.81 2.48
C THR A 71 -0.24 2.26 2.68
N ILE A 72 -0.74 2.94 3.72
CA ILE A 72 -0.24 4.27 4.12
C ILE A 72 1.22 4.17 4.59
N TYR A 73 1.56 3.11 5.32
CA TYR A 73 2.92 2.91 5.80
C TYR A 73 3.90 2.65 4.66
N ALA A 74 3.51 1.84 3.67
CA ALA A 74 4.28 1.59 2.46
C ALA A 74 4.56 2.89 1.68
N LEU A 75 3.57 3.79 1.58
CA LEU A 75 3.74 5.10 0.96
C LEU A 75 4.89 5.89 1.60
N THR A 76 5.02 5.80 2.92
CA THR A 76 6.05 6.52 3.68
C THR A 76 7.47 6.13 3.23
N GLY A 77 7.75 4.84 3.08
CA GLY A 77 9.05 4.38 2.58
C GLY A 77 9.30 4.75 1.12
N GLY A 78 8.26 4.67 0.29
CA GLY A 78 8.34 5.10 -1.12
C GLY A 78 8.68 6.58 -1.23
N LEU A 79 8.03 7.43 -0.44
CA LEU A 79 8.26 8.88 -0.42
C LEU A 79 9.65 9.24 0.08
N ILE A 80 10.15 8.55 1.10
CA ILE A 80 11.50 8.75 1.62
C ILE A 80 12.53 8.44 0.54
N LEU A 81 12.43 7.26 -0.10
CA LEU A 81 13.40 6.86 -1.12
C LEU A 81 13.30 7.73 -2.38
N GLN A 82 12.09 8.08 -2.82
CA GLN A 82 11.85 9.00 -3.92
C GLN A 82 12.53 10.36 -3.67
N LYS A 83 12.35 10.92 -2.46
CA LYS A 83 12.95 12.19 -2.08
C LYS A 83 14.48 12.10 -2.02
N LEU A 84 15.03 11.00 -1.50
CA LEU A 84 16.47 10.76 -1.42
C LEU A 84 17.09 10.69 -2.82
N LEU A 85 16.42 10.03 -3.77
CA LEU A 85 16.85 9.93 -5.17
C LEU A 85 16.56 11.18 -6.01
N GLY A 86 15.88 12.18 -5.44
CA GLY A 86 15.59 13.44 -6.11
C GLY A 86 14.53 13.35 -7.23
N TYR A 87 13.66 12.33 -7.22
CA TYR A 87 12.63 12.20 -8.25
C TYR A 87 11.41 13.09 -7.95
N ASN A 88 11.01 13.86 -8.95
CA ASN A 88 9.79 14.66 -8.91
C ASN A 88 8.54 13.78 -9.01
N PHE A 89 7.42 14.24 -8.45
CA PHE A 89 6.13 13.62 -8.71
C PHE A 89 5.80 13.72 -10.20
N SER A 90 5.64 12.56 -10.82
CA SER A 90 5.27 12.39 -12.23
C SER A 90 4.27 11.25 -12.37
N VAL A 91 3.70 11.08 -13.56
CA VAL A 91 2.80 9.96 -13.86
C VAL A 91 3.49 8.62 -13.61
N ALA A 92 4.76 8.49 -13.97
CA ALA A 92 5.59 7.32 -13.75
C ALA A 92 5.70 6.96 -12.24
N VAL A 93 5.96 7.97 -11.40
CA VAL A 93 5.99 7.79 -9.94
C VAL A 93 4.65 7.31 -9.39
N TRP A 94 3.53 7.88 -9.87
CA TRP A 94 2.19 7.45 -9.46
C TRP A 94 1.88 6.01 -9.85
N VAL A 95 2.30 5.57 -11.04
CA VAL A 95 2.21 4.15 -11.44
C VAL A 95 2.97 3.26 -10.46
N GLY A 96 4.17 3.66 -10.04
CA GLY A 96 4.95 2.97 -9.01
C GLY A 96 4.22 2.86 -7.68
N TYR A 97 3.57 3.93 -7.19
CA TYR A 97 2.77 3.89 -5.97
C TYR A 97 1.54 2.98 -6.08
N ILE A 98 0.86 2.97 -7.23
CA ILE A 98 -0.28 2.09 -7.47
C ILE A 98 0.16 0.63 -7.40
N ALA A 99 1.29 0.29 -8.05
CA ALA A 99 1.86 -1.05 -7.98
C ALA A 99 2.25 -1.44 -6.55
N LEU A 100 2.89 -0.52 -5.82
CA LEU A 100 3.23 -0.71 -4.40
C LEU A 100 1.99 -0.98 -3.54
N PHE A 101 0.88 -0.27 -3.77
CA PHE A 101 -0.35 -0.49 -3.01
C PHE A 101 -0.89 -1.90 -3.21
N GLY A 102 -0.93 -2.39 -4.45
CA GLY A 102 -1.34 -3.77 -4.74
C GLY A 102 -0.50 -4.80 -4.00
N ILE A 103 0.83 -4.67 -4.05
CA ILE A 103 1.77 -5.57 -3.36
C ILE A 103 1.60 -5.49 -1.83
N ALA A 104 1.43 -4.29 -1.28
CA ALA A 104 1.23 -4.11 0.16
C ALA A 104 -0.07 -4.77 0.64
N VAL A 105 -1.17 -4.60 -0.11
CA VAL A 105 -2.45 -5.25 0.19
C VAL A 105 -2.32 -6.77 0.08
N GLU A 106 -1.79 -7.29 -1.03
CA GLU A 106 -1.58 -8.72 -1.25
C GLU A 106 -0.82 -9.35 -0.08
N THR A 107 0.32 -8.77 0.29
CA THR A 107 1.14 -9.34 1.36
C THR A 107 0.51 -9.21 2.75
N GLY A 108 -0.34 -8.20 2.97
CA GLY A 108 -1.13 -8.04 4.19
C GLY A 108 -2.27 -9.05 4.29
N VAL A 109 -3.03 -9.24 3.21
CA VAL A 109 -4.14 -10.21 3.13
C VAL A 109 -3.66 -11.59 3.53
N VAL A 110 -2.57 -12.05 2.92
CA VAL A 110 -2.08 -13.39 3.20
C VAL A 110 -1.51 -13.50 4.61
N MET A 111 -0.95 -12.43 5.19
CA MET A 111 -0.59 -12.45 6.61
C MET A 111 -1.83 -12.72 7.49
N VAL A 112 -2.92 -11.99 7.28
CA VAL A 112 -4.16 -12.19 8.05
C VAL A 112 -4.74 -13.58 7.87
N VAL A 113 -4.61 -14.18 6.67
CA VAL A 113 -5.00 -15.58 6.43
C VAL A 113 -4.18 -16.55 7.28
N TYR A 114 -2.85 -16.42 7.32
CA TYR A 114 -1.99 -17.28 8.14
C TYR A 114 -2.27 -17.12 9.64
N LEU A 115 -2.56 -15.89 10.09
CA LEU A 115 -2.92 -15.63 11.49
C LEU A 115 -4.27 -16.25 11.86
N HIS A 116 -5.25 -16.21 10.94
CA HIS A 116 -6.52 -16.90 11.12
C HIS A 116 -6.32 -18.41 11.15
N GLU A 117 -5.60 -18.98 10.19
CA GLU A 117 -5.40 -20.42 10.10
C GLU A 117 -4.77 -20.99 11.38
N ALA A 118 -3.75 -20.31 11.93
CA ALA A 118 -3.13 -20.69 13.19
C ALA A 118 -4.09 -20.56 14.39
N LEU A 119 -4.94 -19.53 14.42
CA LEU A 119 -5.91 -19.31 15.50
C LEU A 119 -7.08 -20.31 15.42
N ASP A 120 -7.63 -20.53 14.21
CA ASP A 120 -8.73 -21.44 13.94
C ASP A 120 -8.33 -22.89 14.25
N HIS A 121 -7.08 -23.27 13.95
CA HIS A 121 -6.55 -24.59 14.33
C HIS A 121 -6.63 -24.83 15.85
N ARG A 122 -6.35 -23.80 16.66
CA ARG A 122 -6.46 -23.90 18.12
C ARG A 122 -7.90 -23.81 18.61
N LEU A 123 -8.74 -22.97 18.02
CA LEU A 123 -10.17 -22.90 18.34
C LEU A 123 -10.86 -24.26 18.13
N ASN A 124 -10.50 -24.96 17.05
CA ASN A 124 -11.07 -26.26 16.71
C ASN A 124 -10.55 -27.42 17.57
N SER A 125 -9.52 -27.19 18.41
CA SER A 125 -9.02 -28.20 19.36
C SER A 125 -9.94 -28.45 20.55
N GLY A 126 -10.98 -27.63 20.73
CA GLY A 126 -11.99 -27.77 21.79
C GLY A 126 -11.51 -27.33 23.19
N VAL A 127 -10.27 -26.85 23.32
CA VAL A 127 -9.72 -26.33 24.58
C VAL A 127 -10.10 -24.84 24.74
N PRO A 128 -10.62 -24.41 25.90
CA PRO A 128 -10.92 -23.00 26.14
C PRO A 128 -9.65 -22.16 26.08
N LEU A 129 -9.60 -21.22 25.13
CA LEU A 129 -8.45 -20.36 24.91
C LEU A 129 -8.26 -19.34 26.04
N ARG A 130 -7.02 -19.20 26.47
CA ARG A 130 -6.54 -18.08 27.29
C ARG A 130 -5.85 -17.04 26.42
N HIS A 131 -5.49 -15.90 27.02
CA HIS A 131 -4.73 -14.84 26.35
C HIS A 131 -3.42 -15.37 25.75
N GLU A 132 -2.70 -16.17 26.53
CA GLU A 132 -1.41 -16.76 26.14
C GLU A 132 -1.54 -17.67 24.90
N ASP A 133 -2.69 -18.32 24.72
CA ASP A 133 -2.94 -19.19 23.58
C ASP A 133 -3.18 -18.39 22.28
N ILE A 134 -3.77 -17.19 22.38
CA ILE A 134 -3.96 -16.28 21.25
C ILE A 134 -2.61 -15.74 20.79
N GLU A 135 -1.79 -15.25 21.72
CA GLU A 135 -0.45 -14.75 21.40
C GLU A 135 0.40 -15.84 20.75
N ALA A 136 0.41 -17.05 21.31
CA ALA A 136 1.16 -18.17 20.78
C ALA A 136 0.69 -18.58 19.37
N ALA A 137 -0.62 -18.61 19.10
CA ALA A 137 -1.15 -18.87 17.76
C ALA A 137 -0.76 -17.79 16.74
N ILE A 138 -0.77 -16.52 17.15
CA ILE A 138 -0.40 -15.39 16.29
C ILE A 138 1.10 -15.43 15.98
N ILE A 139 1.94 -15.73 16.96
CA ILE A 139 3.38 -15.90 16.75
C ILE A 139 3.64 -17.05 15.77
N GLU A 140 2.98 -18.18 15.95
CA GLU A 140 3.07 -19.35 15.08
C GLU A 140 2.71 -18.97 13.63
N GLY A 141 1.54 -18.36 13.40
CA GLY A 141 1.10 -17.89 12.09
C GLY A 141 2.06 -16.85 11.46
N ALA A 142 2.55 -15.90 12.26
CA ALA A 142 3.49 -14.89 11.79
C ALA A 142 4.85 -15.49 11.38
N VAL A 143 5.36 -16.47 12.14
CA VAL A 143 6.61 -17.19 11.82
C VAL A 143 6.46 -18.02 10.55
N HIS A 144 5.33 -18.70 10.36
CA HIS A 144 5.05 -19.42 9.10
C HIS A 144 5.05 -18.49 7.89
N ARG A 145 4.62 -17.24 8.07
CA ARG A 145 4.60 -16.24 7.01
C ARG A 145 5.93 -15.51 6.79
N LEU A 146 6.79 -15.45 7.81
CA LEU A 146 8.07 -14.73 7.75
C LEU A 146 8.94 -15.19 6.57
N ARG A 147 9.12 -16.50 6.41
CA ARG A 147 10.02 -17.06 5.39
C ARG A 147 9.52 -16.79 3.96
N PRO A 148 8.25 -17.07 3.60
CA PRO A 148 7.71 -16.69 2.29
C PRO A 148 7.77 -15.17 2.04
N LYS A 149 7.49 -14.35 3.05
CA LYS A 149 7.51 -12.90 2.90
C LYS A 149 8.92 -12.38 2.57
N LEU A 150 9.93 -12.81 3.32
CA LEU A 150 11.31 -12.40 3.05
C LEU A 150 11.79 -12.85 1.67
N MET A 151 11.39 -14.06 1.21
CA MET A 151 11.70 -14.52 -0.15
C MET A 151 11.19 -13.54 -1.21
N THR A 152 9.91 -13.16 -1.15
CA THR A 152 9.32 -12.24 -2.13
C THR A 152 9.96 -10.86 -2.11
N VAL A 153 10.23 -10.32 -0.91
CA VAL A 153 10.86 -9.00 -0.75
C VAL A 153 12.27 -9.03 -1.33
N CYS A 154 13.06 -10.06 -1.04
CA CYS A 154 14.40 -10.20 -1.58
C CYS A 154 14.41 -10.29 -3.11
N VAL A 155 13.49 -11.06 -3.71
CA VAL A 155 13.39 -11.18 -5.18
C VAL A 155 13.04 -9.84 -5.82
N VAL A 156 12.04 -9.15 -5.29
CA VAL A 156 11.62 -7.86 -5.85
C VAL A 156 12.71 -6.81 -5.66
N LEU A 157 13.36 -6.74 -4.50
CA LEU A 157 14.50 -5.85 -4.28
C LEU A 157 15.66 -6.17 -5.23
N ALA A 158 16.04 -7.44 -5.38
CA ALA A 158 17.09 -7.86 -6.31
C ALA A 158 16.75 -7.50 -7.78
N SER A 159 15.46 -7.53 -8.15
CA SER A 159 15.02 -7.15 -9.49
C SER A 159 15.01 -5.64 -9.75
N LEU A 160 14.63 -4.83 -8.76
CA LEU A 160 14.38 -3.40 -8.95
C LEU A 160 15.55 -2.51 -8.53
N ILE A 161 16.38 -2.94 -7.58
CA ILE A 161 17.56 -2.18 -7.15
C ILE A 161 18.52 -1.89 -8.32
N PRO A 162 18.83 -2.84 -9.22
CA PRO A 162 19.72 -2.56 -10.36
C PRO A 162 19.18 -1.47 -11.30
N ILE A 163 17.86 -1.40 -11.48
CA ILE A 163 17.19 -0.39 -12.33
C ILE A 163 17.46 1.02 -11.81
N LEU A 164 17.58 1.20 -10.48
CA LEU A 164 17.85 2.50 -9.87
C LEU A 164 19.26 3.04 -10.22
N TRP A 165 20.21 2.15 -10.56
CA TRP A 165 21.58 2.52 -10.94
C TRP A 165 21.82 2.57 -12.45
N GLU A 166 20.91 2.05 -13.26
CA GLU A 166 21.09 1.95 -14.71
C GLU A 166 21.09 3.34 -15.38
N SER A 167 22.07 3.64 -16.23
CA SER A 167 22.14 4.94 -16.94
C SER A 167 21.72 4.87 -18.41
N GLY A 168 21.10 3.75 -18.81
CA GLY A 168 20.73 3.45 -20.19
C GLY A 168 19.47 4.17 -20.67
N VAL A 169 19.15 3.92 -21.94
CA VAL A 169 17.91 4.40 -22.58
C VAL A 169 16.70 3.86 -21.82
N GLY A 170 15.73 4.73 -21.52
CA GLY A 170 14.52 4.37 -20.76
C GLY A 170 14.66 4.46 -19.24
N SER A 171 15.86 4.71 -18.72
CA SER A 171 16.08 4.90 -17.27
C SER A 171 15.30 6.09 -16.69
N ASP A 172 15.06 7.13 -17.49
CA ASP A 172 14.25 8.30 -17.12
C ASP A 172 12.79 7.96 -16.78
N VAL A 173 12.27 6.85 -17.32
CA VAL A 173 10.90 6.38 -17.06
C VAL A 173 10.89 5.26 -16.01
N MET A 174 11.86 4.35 -16.07
CA MET A 174 11.88 3.16 -15.21
C MET A 174 12.28 3.47 -13.76
N LYS A 175 13.24 4.37 -13.53
CA LYS A 175 13.70 4.69 -12.17
C LYS A 175 12.60 5.33 -11.32
N PRO A 176 11.83 6.31 -11.82
CA PRO A 176 10.74 6.89 -11.05
C PRO A 176 9.60 5.90 -10.78
N ILE A 177 9.40 4.88 -11.63
CA ILE A 177 8.43 3.79 -11.38
C ILE A 177 8.94 2.85 -10.27
N ALA A 178 10.22 2.47 -10.31
CA ALA A 178 10.81 1.49 -9.40
C ALA A 178 11.06 2.06 -7.98
N ALA A 179 11.43 3.34 -7.86
CA ALA A 179 11.83 3.93 -6.58
C ALA A 179 10.75 3.82 -5.48
N PRO A 180 9.47 4.16 -5.73
CA PRO A 180 8.41 3.96 -4.74
C PRO A 180 8.28 2.50 -4.28
N ILE A 181 8.39 1.54 -5.21
CA ILE A 181 8.21 0.11 -4.92
C ILE A 181 9.33 -0.40 -4.00
N VAL A 182 10.58 -0.05 -4.30
CA VAL A 182 11.75 -0.44 -3.50
C VAL A 182 11.65 0.12 -2.08
N GLY A 183 11.44 1.43 -1.94
CA GLY A 183 11.37 2.07 -0.63
C GLY A 183 10.15 1.62 0.18
N GLY A 184 9.02 1.48 -0.52
CA GLY A 184 7.76 1.08 0.09
C GLY A 184 7.76 -0.36 0.56
N MET A 185 8.39 -1.30 -0.17
CA MET A 185 8.49 -2.68 0.28
C MET A 185 9.30 -2.83 1.56
N ILE A 186 10.39 -2.09 1.73
CA ILE A 186 11.23 -2.19 2.94
C ILE A 186 10.39 -1.81 4.17
N THR A 187 9.71 -0.66 4.10
CA THR A 187 8.86 -0.17 5.19
C THR A 187 7.60 -1.02 5.40
N SER A 188 6.94 -1.46 4.31
CA SER A 188 5.78 -2.34 4.35
C SER A 188 6.10 -3.71 4.95
N THR A 189 7.30 -4.24 4.71
CA THR A 189 7.72 -5.53 5.26
C THR A 189 7.74 -5.50 6.78
N ILE A 190 8.36 -4.46 7.34
CA ILE A 190 8.40 -4.23 8.79
C ILE A 190 6.98 -4.09 9.33
N HIS A 191 6.15 -3.28 8.67
CA HIS A 191 4.78 -3.04 9.12
C HIS A 191 3.93 -4.32 9.11
N VAL A 192 3.96 -5.10 8.03
CA VAL A 192 3.13 -6.31 7.93
C VAL A 192 3.63 -7.43 8.84
N LEU A 193 4.94 -7.53 9.12
CA LEU A 193 5.46 -8.56 10.02
C LEU A 193 5.25 -8.22 11.51
N ILE A 194 5.08 -6.94 11.85
CA ILE A 194 4.98 -6.49 13.24
C ILE A 194 3.58 -5.94 13.54
N LEU A 195 3.18 -4.88 12.84
CA LEU A 195 1.95 -4.15 13.16
C LEU A 195 0.69 -4.94 12.82
N VAL A 196 0.66 -5.70 11.73
CA VAL A 196 -0.52 -6.52 11.39
C VAL A 196 -0.79 -7.61 12.44
N PRO A 197 0.20 -8.44 12.86
CA PRO A 197 0.00 -9.38 13.97
C PRO A 197 -0.43 -8.71 15.28
N VAL A 198 0.14 -7.55 15.61
CA VAL A 198 -0.21 -6.80 16.83
C VAL A 198 -1.66 -6.31 16.78
N PHE A 199 -2.09 -5.68 15.67
CA PHE A 199 -3.48 -5.25 15.52
C PHE A 199 -4.45 -6.42 15.54
N PHE A 200 -4.07 -7.54 14.91
CA PHE A 200 -4.85 -8.76 14.93
C PHE A 200 -5.00 -9.33 16.35
N ALA A 201 -3.91 -9.40 17.12
CA ALA A 201 -3.91 -9.83 18.51
C ALA A 201 -4.88 -8.99 19.35
N LEU A 202 -4.73 -7.66 19.30
CA LEU A 202 -5.60 -6.74 20.04
C LEU A 202 -7.08 -6.90 19.68
N MET A 203 -7.40 -7.19 18.41
CA MET A 203 -8.77 -7.44 17.97
C MET A 203 -9.30 -8.76 18.54
N LYS A 204 -8.55 -9.86 18.40
CA LYS A 204 -9.00 -11.19 18.83
C LYS A 204 -9.03 -11.32 20.36
N GLU A 205 -8.12 -10.67 21.08
CA GLU A 205 -8.15 -10.54 22.53
C GLU A 205 -9.40 -9.80 23.02
N ARG A 206 -9.78 -8.71 22.36
CA ARG A 206 -11.03 -8.00 22.66
C ARG A 206 -12.26 -8.86 22.39
N ALA A 207 -12.24 -9.64 21.31
CA ALA A 207 -13.31 -10.59 20.99
C ALA A 207 -13.41 -11.71 22.04
N LEU A 208 -12.27 -12.24 22.51
CA LEU A 208 -12.22 -13.23 23.59
C LEU A 208 -12.82 -12.67 24.88
N ARG A 209 -12.43 -11.45 25.30
CA ARG A 209 -12.99 -10.80 26.50
C ARG A 209 -14.49 -10.54 26.41
N ARG A 210 -15.02 -10.38 25.19
CA ARG A 210 -16.45 -10.18 24.93
C ARG A 210 -17.23 -11.49 24.75
N GLY A 211 -16.55 -12.64 24.70
CA GLY A 211 -17.18 -13.94 24.44
C GLY A 211 -17.70 -14.11 23.01
N THR A 212 -17.27 -13.26 22.06
CA THR A 212 -17.72 -13.29 20.66
C THR A 212 -16.69 -13.91 19.72
N LEU A 213 -15.66 -14.57 20.26
CA LEU A 213 -14.63 -15.21 19.46
C LEU A 213 -15.21 -16.50 18.86
N GLN A 214 -15.32 -16.55 17.53
CA GLN A 214 -15.80 -17.70 16.79
C GLN A 214 -14.82 -18.04 15.66
N PRO A 215 -14.73 -19.32 15.26
CA PRO A 215 -13.98 -19.73 14.08
C PRO A 215 -14.51 -19.06 12.82
N ARG A 216 -13.63 -18.81 11.85
CA ARG A 216 -14.00 -18.14 10.59
C ARG A 216 -15.10 -18.87 9.80
N GLU A 217 -15.13 -20.21 9.84
CA GLU A 217 -16.15 -21.03 9.15
C GLU A 217 -17.58 -20.72 9.65
N SER A 218 -17.73 -20.44 10.95
CA SER A 218 -19.02 -20.09 11.56
C SER A 218 -19.50 -18.67 11.21
N GLN A 219 -18.62 -17.81 10.69
CA GLN A 219 -18.95 -16.42 10.33
C GLN A 219 -19.36 -16.27 8.86
N ALA A 220 -19.05 -17.25 8.00
CA ALA A 220 -19.42 -17.23 6.58
C ALA A 220 -20.85 -17.73 6.30
N GLU A 221 -21.49 -18.37 7.28
CA GLU A 221 -22.85 -18.92 7.17
C GLU A 221 -23.98 -17.97 7.65
N GLY A 222 -23.64 -16.76 8.13
CA GLY A 222 -24.60 -15.76 8.62
C GLY A 222 -24.67 -14.51 7.75
#